data_AF-A0A0B6ZMW3-F1
#
_entry.id   AF-A0A0B6ZMW3-F1
#
_cell.length_a   1.000
_cell.length_b   1.000
_cell.length_c   1.000
_cell.angle_alpha   90.00
_cell.angle_beta   90.00
_cell.angle_gamma   90.00
#
_symmetry.space_group_name_H-M   'P 1'
#
loop_
_entity.id
_entity.type
_entity.pdbx_description
1 polymer ?
#
loop_
_entity_poly.entity_id
_entity_poly.type
_entity_poly.pdbx_seq_one_letter_code
_entity_poly.pdbx_strand_id
1 'polypeptide(L)'
;MPSQCFRTICKQLAKLHEALVGILPLPQIRRLFERMNEVFMRLLGRRLVLLGVRNDGAPQCALVISDLVFYSGSFNTLKGLEGLVNNTNAVWDIR
;
A
#
# COMPACT_ATOMS: atom_id res chain seq x y z
N MET A 1 -6.57 -7.02 12.70
CA MET A 1 -6.43 -5.56 12.95
C MET A 1 -5.15 -5.11 12.27
N PRO A 2 -5.13 -3.96 11.56
CA PRO A 2 -3.91 -3.50 10.92
C PRO A 2 -2.85 -3.14 11.97
N SER A 3 -1.58 -3.13 11.59
CA SER A 3 -0.46 -2.71 12.42
C SER A 3 -0.43 -1.19 12.59
N GLN A 4 0.20 -0.73 13.66
CA GLN A 4 0.37 0.71 13.90
C GLN A 4 1.22 1.39 12.81
N CYS A 5 2.16 0.64 12.24
CA CYS A 5 2.98 1.09 11.12
C CYS A 5 2.12 1.38 9.88
N PHE A 6 1.29 0.41 9.46
CA PHE A 6 0.40 0.58 8.31
C PHE A 6 -0.63 1.70 8.50
N ARG A 7 -1.21 1.82 9.70
CA ARG A 7 -2.09 2.96 10.03
C ARG A 7 -1.39 4.31 9.85
N THR A 8 -0.13 4.39 10.26
CA THR A 8 0.67 5.62 10.14
C THR A 8 0.98 5.93 8.69
N ILE A 9 1.38 4.92 7.90
CA ILE A 9 1.65 5.07 6.46
C ILE A 9 0.39 5.57 5.73
N CYS A 10 -0.76 4.91 5.91
CA CYS A 10 -2.02 5.33 5.29
C CYS A 10 -2.42 6.75 5.69
N LYS A 11 -2.23 7.12 6.97
CA LYS A 11 -2.50 8.48 7.44
C LYS A 11 -1.63 9.53 6.75
N GLN A 12 -0.34 9.26 6.53
CA GLN A 12 0.53 10.21 5.83
C GLN A 12 0.20 10.29 4.34
N LEU A 13 -0.16 9.17 3.71
CA LEU A 13 -0.62 9.14 2.32
C LEU A 13 -1.92 9.93 2.12
N ALA A 14 -2.87 9.81 3.04
CA ALA A 14 -4.10 10.60 3.02
C ALA A 14 -3.81 12.10 3.14
N LYS A 15 -2.95 12.52 4.08
CA LYS A 15 -2.54 13.93 4.22
C LYS A 15 -1.84 14.48 2.98
N LEU A 16 -0.98 13.67 2.36
CA LEU A 16 -0.32 14.04 1.11
C LEU A 16 -1.37 14.22 -0.01
N HIS A 17 -2.33 13.31 -0.10
CA HIS A 17 -3.44 13.42 -1.07
C HIS A 17 -4.26 14.69 -0.84
N GLU A 18 -4.67 14.97 0.40
CA GLU A 18 -5.39 16.19 0.78
C GLU A 18 -4.65 17.46 0.34
N ALA A 19 -3.32 17.51 0.55
CA ALA A 19 -2.49 18.64 0.13
C ALA A 19 -2.42 18.79 -1.40
N LEU A 20 -2.52 17.70 -2.16
CA LEU A 20 -2.32 17.70 -3.62
C LEU A 20 -3.62 17.89 -4.42
N VAL A 21 -4.78 17.45 -3.92
CA VAL A 21 -6.06 17.51 -4.66
C VAL A 21 -6.51 18.94 -4.98
N GLY A 22 -6.07 19.94 -4.21
CA GLY A 22 -6.31 21.36 -4.50
C GLY A 22 -5.29 22.01 -5.44
N ILE A 23 -4.21 21.30 -5.80
CA ILE A 23 -3.05 21.86 -6.52
C ILE A 23 -2.87 21.18 -7.88
N LEU A 24 -3.03 19.86 -7.94
CA LEU A 24 -2.76 19.05 -9.12
C LEU A 24 -4.05 18.45 -9.70
N PRO A 25 -4.14 18.27 -11.03
CA PRO A 25 -5.21 17.49 -11.64
C PRO A 25 -5.22 16.03 -11.16
N LEU A 26 -6.41 15.44 -10.98
CA LEU A 26 -6.58 14.05 -10.52
C LEU A 26 -5.73 13.02 -11.30
N PRO A 27 -5.58 13.09 -12.64
CA PRO A 27 -4.73 12.14 -13.37
C PRO A 27 -3.25 12.19 -12.96
N GLN A 28 -2.74 13.38 -12.59
CA GLN A 28 -1.35 13.53 -12.16
C GLN A 28 -1.16 12.99 -10.73
N ILE A 29 -2.14 13.23 -9.85
CA ILE A 29 -2.15 12.67 -8.50
C ILE A 29 -2.17 11.14 -8.59
N ARG A 30 -3.03 10.56 -9.43
CA ARG A 30 -3.09 9.12 -9.63
C ARG A 30 -1.75 8.53 -10.04
N ARG A 31 -1.09 9.11 -11.05
CA ARG A 31 0.26 8.67 -11.49
C ARG A 31 1.31 8.76 -10.40
N LEU A 32 1.26 9.80 -9.56
CA LEU A 32 2.17 9.94 -8.43
C LEU A 32 1.98 8.78 -7.42
N PHE A 33 0.73 8.53 -7.04
CA PHE A 33 0.39 7.48 -6.08
C PHE A 33 0.62 6.06 -6.64
N GLU A 34 0.45 5.84 -7.95
CA GLU A 34 0.82 4.58 -8.63
C GLU A 34 2.31 4.31 -8.45
N ARG A 35 3.16 5.30 -8.73
CA ARG A 35 4.61 5.17 -8.57
C ARG A 35 5.04 4.97 -7.12
N MET A 36 4.38 5.65 -6.18
CA MET A 36 4.61 5.43 -4.74
C MET A 36 4.23 4.01 -4.33
N ASN A 37 3.08 3.50 -4.81
CA ASN A 37 2.62 2.15 -4.53
C ASN A 37 3.59 1.08 -5.06
N GLU A 38 4.08 1.22 -6.29
CA GLU A 38 5.09 0.31 -6.86
C GLU A 38 6.36 0.23 -6.01
N VAL A 39 6.86 1.39 -5.57
CA VAL A 39 8.04 1.46 -4.71
C VAL A 39 7.74 0.85 -3.34
N PHE A 40 6.58 1.15 -2.75
CA PHE A 40 6.17 0.60 -1.46
C PHE A 40 6.07 -0.93 -1.49
N MET A 41 5.38 -1.52 -2.48
CA MET A 41 5.26 -2.97 -2.62
C MET A 41 6.63 -3.64 -2.79
N ARG A 42 7.53 -3.01 -3.55
CA ARG A 42 8.91 -3.50 -3.72
C ARG A 42 9.70 -3.50 -2.41
N LEU A 43 9.62 -2.42 -1.63
CA LEU A 43 10.32 -2.31 -0.35
C LEU A 43 9.75 -3.27 0.68
N LEU A 44 8.43 -3.41 0.72
CA LEU A 44 7.75 -4.34 1.61
C LEU A 44 8.14 -5.79 1.31
N GLY A 45 8.08 -6.22 0.04
CA GLY A 45 8.45 -7.60 -0.31
C GLY A 45 9.91 -7.92 0.03
N ARG A 46 10.85 -6.99 -0.21
CA ARG A 46 12.24 -7.14 0.25
C ARG A 46 12.34 -7.32 1.76
N ARG A 47 11.54 -6.55 2.53
CA ARG A 47 11.54 -6.67 3.98
C ARG A 47 10.95 -8.00 4.46
N LEU A 48 9.92 -8.52 3.79
CA LEU A 48 9.33 -9.82 4.12
C LEU A 48 10.32 -10.96 3.88
N VAL A 49 11.07 -10.92 2.78
CA VAL A 49 12.16 -11.88 2.49
C VAL A 49 13.20 -11.87 3.61
N LEU A 50 13.66 -10.69 4.03
CA LEU A 50 14.62 -10.56 5.13
C LEU A 50 14.09 -11.06 6.48
N LEU A 51 12.78 -10.96 6.71
CA LEU A 51 12.12 -11.48 7.91
C LEU A 51 11.78 -12.97 7.80
N GLY A 52 12.06 -13.62 6.66
CA GLY A 52 11.71 -15.02 6.42
C GLY A 52 10.21 -15.27 6.26
N VAL A 53 9.39 -14.23 6.09
CA VAL A 53 7.94 -14.35 5.92
C VAL A 53 7.64 -14.74 4.47
N ARG A 54 6.95 -15.87 4.30
CA ARG A 54 6.58 -16.42 2.99
C ARG A 54 5.07 -16.42 2.82
N ASN A 55 4.60 -16.56 1.58
CA ASN A 55 3.19 -16.77 1.29
C ASN A 55 2.82 -18.26 1.48
N ASP A 56 2.91 -18.74 2.72
CA ASP A 56 2.74 -20.15 3.11
C ASP A 56 1.44 -20.40 3.91
N GLY A 57 0.60 -19.36 4.06
CA GLY A 57 -0.61 -19.43 4.88
C GLY A 57 -0.34 -19.43 6.39
N ALA A 58 0.90 -19.23 6.84
CA ALA A 58 1.23 -19.14 8.24
C ALA A 58 0.59 -17.90 8.90
N PRO A 59 0.45 -17.88 10.25
CA PRO A 59 -0.13 -16.74 10.96
C PRO A 59 0.54 -15.40 10.63
N GLN A 60 1.85 -15.40 10.39
CA GLN A 60 2.59 -14.19 9.99
C GLN A 60 2.19 -13.70 8.60
N CYS A 61 1.94 -14.60 7.65
CA CYS A 61 1.41 -14.25 6.33
C CYS A 61 0.02 -13.61 6.47
N ALA A 62 -0.86 -14.17 7.31
CA ALA A 62 -2.18 -13.62 7.55
C ALA A 62 -2.16 -12.19 8.12
N LEU A 63 -1.18 -11.87 8.99
CA LEU A 63 -0.99 -10.50 9.50
C LEU A 63 -0.59 -9.53 8.38
N VAL A 64 0.33 -9.94 7.51
CA VAL A 64 0.75 -9.13 6.35
C VAL A 64 -0.41 -8.91 5.39
N ILE A 65 -1.21 -9.94 5.12
CA ILE A 65 -2.41 -9.84 4.29
C ILE A 65 -3.41 -8.85 4.91
N SER A 66 -3.67 -8.92 6.22
CA SER A 66 -4.55 -7.96 6.91
C SER A 66 -4.06 -6.51 6.76
N ASP A 67 -2.74 -6.30 6.81
CA ASP A 67 -2.13 -4.99 6.62
C ASP A 67 -2.27 -4.49 5.18
N LEU A 68 -2.07 -5.37 4.20
CA LEU A 68 -2.22 -5.07 2.77
C LEU A 68 -3.68 -4.77 2.38
N VAL A 69 -4.65 -5.50 2.96
CA VAL A 69 -6.08 -5.24 2.77
C VAL A 69 -6.46 -3.88 3.33
N PHE A 70 -5.94 -3.51 4.51
CA PHE A 70 -6.16 -2.19 5.08
C PHE A 70 -5.54 -1.09 4.21
N TYR A 71 -4.32 -1.31 3.71
CA TYR A 71 -3.63 -0.39 2.83
C TYR A 71 -4.41 -0.15 1.52
N SER A 72 -4.81 -1.20 0.81
CA SER A 72 -5.59 -1.04 -0.42
C SER A 72 -6.95 -0.39 -0.18
N GLY A 73 -7.64 -0.77 0.91
CA GLY A 73 -8.90 -0.16 1.32
C GLY A 73 -8.76 1.35 1.60
N SER A 74 -7.63 1.79 2.16
CA SER A 74 -7.35 3.21 2.43
C SER A 74 -7.23 4.05 1.15
N PHE A 75 -6.77 3.47 0.05
CA PHE A 75 -6.70 4.19 -1.24
C PHE A 75 -8.08 4.35 -1.87
N ASN A 76 -8.95 3.36 -1.70
CA ASN A 76 -10.32 3.40 -2.25
C ASN A 76 -11.20 4.47 -1.59
N THR A 77 -10.80 5.04 -0.45
CA THR A 77 -11.50 6.17 0.18
C THR A 77 -11.01 7.53 -0.33
N LEU A 78 -9.92 7.57 -1.10
CA LEU A 78 -9.31 8.81 -1.58
C LEU A 78 -9.73 9.10 -3.03
N LYS A 79 -10.32 10.28 -3.25
CA LYS A 79 -10.84 10.70 -4.55
C LYS A 79 -9.80 10.55 -5.67
N GLY A 80 -10.14 9.83 -6.73
CA GLY A 80 -9.29 9.62 -7.90
C GLY A 80 -8.20 8.56 -7.74
N LEU A 81 -8.15 7.89 -6.58
CA LEU A 81 -7.24 6.76 -6.30
C LEU A 81 -7.99 5.43 -6.17
N GLU A 82 -9.28 5.40 -6.48
CA GLU A 82 -10.08 4.18 -6.46
C GLU A 82 -9.51 3.15 -7.44
N GLY A 83 -9.35 1.92 -6.95
CA GLY A 83 -8.77 0.84 -7.74
C GLY A 83 -7.32 1.11 -8.17
N LEU A 84 -6.55 1.90 -7.43
CA LEU A 84 -5.11 2.06 -7.68
C LEU A 84 -4.34 0.85 -7.17
N VAL A 85 -4.68 0.36 -5.98
CA VAL A 85 -4.01 -0.78 -5.33
C VAL A 85 -4.84 -2.05 -5.55
N ASN A 86 -4.76 -2.62 -6.75
CA ASN A 86 -5.54 -3.81 -7.13
C ASN A 86 -4.79 -5.12 -6.99
N ASN A 87 -3.46 -5.07 -7.00
CA ASN A 87 -2.62 -6.25 -6.90
C ASN A 87 -1.62 -6.11 -5.75
N THR A 88 -2.05 -6.49 -4.55
CA THR A 88 -1.17 -6.59 -3.38
C THR A 88 -0.33 -7.88 -3.40
N ASN A 89 -0.67 -8.87 -4.23
CA ASN A 89 0.09 -10.11 -4.35
C ASN A 89 1.48 -9.90 -4.97
N ALA A 90 1.68 -8.81 -5.72
CA ALA A 90 2.98 -8.42 -6.26
C ALA A 90 4.08 -8.27 -5.19
N VAL A 91 3.70 -8.11 -3.91
CA VAL A 91 4.63 -8.10 -2.79
C VAL A 91 5.42 -9.41 -2.64
N TRP A 92 4.85 -10.53 -3.11
CA TRP A 92 5.43 -11.88 -2.98
C TRP A 92 6.29 -12.29 -4.18
N ASP A 93 6.20 -11.57 -5.29
CA ASP A 93 6.91 -11.90 -6.54
C ASP A 93 8.40 -11.50 -6.50
N ILE A 94 8.87 -10.94 -5.38
CA ILE A 94 10.26 -10.52 -5.19
C ILE A 94 11.12 -11.74 -4.87
N ARG A 95 11.79 -12.25 -5.91
CA ARG A 95 12.86 -13.26 -5.82
C ARG A 95 14.20 -12.63 -5.49
#